data_AF-A0A946ED14-F1
#
_entry.id   AF-A0A946ED14-F1
#
_cell.length_a   1.000
_cell.length_b   1.000
_cell.length_c   1.000
_cell.angle_alpha   90.00
_cell.angle_beta   90.00
_cell.angle_gamma   90.00
#
_symmetry.space_group_name_H-M   'P 1'
#
loop_
_entity.id
_entity.type
_entity.pdbx_description
1 polymer ?
#
loop_
_entity_poly.entity_id
_entity_poly.type
_entity_poly.pdbx_seq_one_letter_code
_entity_poly.pdbx_strand_id
1 'polypeptide(L)'
;AKSSRLYAMAQAAGCALSNLSRGPSRLTCPLRKFQGPEPAPYVVDQVAMHEALMRERTLGYYVPSGRYWQELERFDVEELQALDQMWLAAVSRRAAAATAAE
;
A
#
# COMPACT_ATOMS: atom_id res chain seq x y z
N ALA A 1 -2.01 5.07 2.61
CA ALA A 1 -2.95 4.54 1.62
C ALA A 1 -2.22 4.15 0.34
N LYS A 2 -1.96 5.06 -0.62
CA LYS A 2 -1.32 4.71 -1.91
C LYS A 2 0.01 3.94 -1.78
N SER A 3 0.90 4.38 -0.88
CA SER A 3 2.16 3.67 -0.61
C SER A 3 1.94 2.32 0.08
N SER A 4 0.92 2.19 0.93
CA SER A 4 0.51 0.93 1.57
C SER A 4 0.02 -0.07 0.53
N ARG A 5 -0.83 0.38 -0.40
CA ARG A 5 -1.29 -0.41 -1.55
C ARG A 5 -0.13 -0.91 -2.39
N LEU A 6 0.77 -0.02 -2.80
CA LEU A 6 1.97 -0.37 -3.55
C LEU A 6 2.81 -1.42 -2.81
N TYR A 7 3.05 -1.21 -1.51
CA TYR A 7 3.84 -2.13 -0.70
C TYR A 7 3.20 -3.51 -0.58
N ALA A 8 1.89 -3.57 -0.29
CA ALA A 8 1.15 -4.83 -0.17
C ALA A 8 1.19 -5.63 -1.48
N MET A 9 0.97 -4.96 -2.62
CA MET A 9 1.08 -5.57 -3.94
C MET A 9 2.51 -6.03 -4.27
N ALA A 10 3.53 -5.24 -3.92
CA ALA A 10 4.93 -5.61 -4.14
C ALA A 10 5.29 -6.87 -3.33
N GLN A 11 4.91 -6.93 -2.05
CA GLN A 11 5.10 -8.11 -1.22
C GLN A 11 4.39 -9.35 -1.80
N ALA A 12 3.15 -9.21 -2.27
CA ALA A 12 2.42 -10.30 -2.91
C ALA A 12 3.09 -10.78 -4.21
N ALA A 13 3.84 -9.91 -4.89
CA ALA A 13 4.61 -10.24 -6.09
C ALA A 13 6.04 -10.75 -5.79
N GLY A 14 6.43 -10.90 -4.51
CA GLY A 14 7.80 -11.27 -4.14
C GLY A 14 8.83 -10.15 -4.36
N CYS A 15 8.37 -8.90 -4.49
CA CYS A 15 9.21 -7.73 -4.72
C CYS A 15 9.49 -6.99 -3.42
N ALA A 16 10.76 -6.88 -3.05
CA ALA A 16 11.19 -6.06 -1.94
C ALA A 16 11.03 -4.57 -2.24
N LEU A 17 10.44 -3.81 -1.30
CA LEU A 17 10.28 -2.36 -1.41
C LEU A 17 10.85 -1.66 -0.18
N SER A 18 11.73 -0.69 -0.42
CA SER A 18 12.38 0.09 0.64
C SER A 18 12.24 1.59 0.40
N ASN A 19 12.16 2.35 1.49
CA ASN A 19 12.13 3.80 1.51
C ASN A 19 13.55 4.35 1.69
N LEU A 20 14.02 5.21 0.77
CA LEU A 20 15.34 5.87 0.86
C LEU A 20 15.24 7.34 1.32
N SER A 21 14.10 7.75 1.86
CA SER A 21 13.89 9.12 2.35
C SER A 21 14.93 9.49 3.39
N ARG A 22 15.45 10.71 3.30
CA ARG A 22 16.42 11.26 4.28
C ARG A 22 15.76 12.01 5.45
N GLY A 23 14.47 12.29 5.35
CA GLY A 23 13.69 13.03 6.35
C GLY A 23 12.37 12.34 6.69
N PRO A 24 11.47 13.03 7.41
CA PRO A 24 10.15 12.50 7.77
C PRO A 24 9.42 11.99 6.53
N SER A 25 8.90 10.77 6.60
CA SER A 25 8.25 10.12 5.47
C SER A 25 6.91 9.51 5.89
N ARG A 26 5.91 9.66 5.01
CA ARG A 26 4.60 9.01 5.14
C ARG A 26 4.50 7.71 4.32
N LEU A 27 5.60 7.30 3.66
CA LEU A 27 5.62 6.06 2.90
C LEU A 27 5.51 4.85 3.83
N THR A 28 4.67 3.89 3.45
CA THR A 28 4.44 2.66 4.23
C THR A 28 5.30 1.55 3.65
N CYS A 29 6.61 1.72 3.75
CA CYS A 29 7.61 0.70 3.44
C CYS A 29 8.85 0.92 4.33
N PRO A 30 9.61 -0.15 4.66
CA PRO A 30 10.75 -0.04 5.56
C PRO A 30 11.80 0.95 5.10
N LEU A 31 12.33 1.76 6.03
CA LEU A 31 13.42 2.69 5.75
C LEU A 31 14.73 1.93 5.54
N ARG A 32 15.47 2.29 4.50
CA ARG A 32 16.78 1.74 4.17
C ARG A 32 17.76 2.87 3.88
N LYS A 33 18.98 2.76 4.41
CA LYS A 33 20.08 3.65 3.99
C LYS A 33 20.53 3.24 2.59
N PHE A 34 20.92 4.20 1.76
CA PHE A 34 21.52 3.89 0.46
C PHE A 34 22.70 2.92 0.65
N GLN A 35 22.70 1.81 -0.09
CA GLN A 35 23.65 0.69 0.03
C GLN A 35 23.68 -0.04 1.40
N GLY A 36 22.72 0.22 2.30
CA GLY A 36 22.56 -0.54 3.54
C GLY A 36 21.98 -1.94 3.31
N PRO A 37 21.94 -2.80 4.35
CA PRO A 37 21.30 -4.11 4.26
C PRO A 37 19.81 -3.98 3.94
N GLU A 38 19.21 -5.06 3.46
CA GLU A 38 17.77 -5.13 3.26
C GLU A 38 17.05 -5.12 4.62
N PRO A 39 16.08 -4.20 4.83
CA PRO A 39 15.33 -4.16 6.07
C PRO A 39 14.34 -5.32 6.15
N ALA A 40 14.01 -5.73 7.37
CA ALA A 40 12.92 -6.69 7.58
C ALA A 40 11.61 -6.13 6.99
N PRO A 41 10.84 -6.95 6.25
CA PRO A 41 9.60 -6.50 5.64
C PRO A 41 8.57 -6.17 6.72
N TYR A 42 7.73 -5.18 6.45
CA TYR A 42 6.47 -4.96 7.17
C TYR A 42 5.49 -6.11 6.93
N VAL A 43 4.65 -6.36 7.93
CA VAL A 43 3.57 -7.34 7.85
C VAL A 43 2.43 -6.79 7.00
N VAL A 44 1.98 -7.60 6.04
CA VAL A 44 0.79 -7.35 5.22
C VAL A 44 -0.32 -8.28 5.69
N ASP A 45 -1.45 -7.71 6.09
CA ASP A 45 -2.67 -8.47 6.35
C ASP A 45 -3.33 -8.79 5.01
N GLN A 46 -3.31 -10.07 4.63
CA GLN A 46 -3.81 -10.54 3.35
C GLN A 46 -5.34 -10.44 3.25
N VAL A 47 -6.06 -10.56 4.37
CA VAL A 47 -7.52 -10.44 4.40
C VAL A 47 -7.89 -8.98 4.17
N ALA A 48 -7.29 -8.06 4.92
CA ALA A 48 -7.52 -6.62 4.75
C ALA A 48 -7.11 -6.12 3.36
N MET A 49 -6.00 -6.63 2.81
CA MET A 49 -5.60 -6.37 1.42
C MET A 49 -6.66 -6.83 0.42
N HIS A 50 -7.20 -8.04 0.59
CA HIS A 50 -8.24 -8.57 -0.28
C HIS A 50 -9.53 -7.74 -0.21
N GLU A 51 -9.97 -7.37 0.99
CA GLU A 51 -11.14 -6.51 1.19
C GLU A 51 -10.96 -5.15 0.50
N ALA A 52 -9.79 -4.53 0.62
CA ALA A 52 -9.49 -3.26 -0.05
C ALA A 52 -9.55 -3.39 -1.59
N LEU A 53 -8.98 -4.47 -2.14
CA LEU A 53 -9.06 -4.76 -3.58
C LEU A 53 -10.51 -4.97 -4.05
N MET A 54 -11.33 -5.65 -3.25
CA MET A 54 -12.75 -5.82 -3.56
C MET A 54 -13.48 -4.49 -3.53
N ARG A 55 -13.23 -3.62 -2.53
CA ARG A 55 -13.80 -2.27 -2.48
C ARG A 55 -13.40 -1.45 -3.70
N GLU A 56 -12.13 -1.47 -4.11
CA GLU A 56 -11.66 -0.80 -5.34
C GLU A 56 -12.43 -1.23 -6.58
N ARG A 57 -12.60 -2.55 -6.74
CA ARG A 57 -13.36 -3.13 -7.86
C ARG A 57 -14.82 -2.70 -7.83
N THR A 58 -15.45 -2.70 -6.66
CA THR A 58 -16.85 -2.27 -6.50
C THR A 58 -17.04 -0.78 -6.80
N LEU A 59 -16.10 0.08 -6.39
CA LEU A 59 -16.16 1.50 -6.72
C LEU A 59 -16.02 1.75 -8.22
N GLY A 60 -15.20 0.94 -8.91
CA GLY A 60 -15.07 1.04 -10.36
C GLY A 60 -14.57 2.42 -10.84
N TYR A 61 -13.86 3.13 -9.97
CA TYR A 61 -13.28 4.46 -10.18
C TYR A 61 -12.08 4.40 -11.13
N TYR A 62 -12.35 3.95 -12.36
CA TYR A 62 -11.40 3.84 -13.45
C TYR A 62 -11.83 4.76 -14.59
N VAL A 63 -10.89 5.58 -15.04
CA VAL A 63 -11.04 6.49 -16.17
C VAL A 63 -10.03 6.06 -17.22
N PRO A 64 -10.46 5.37 -18.30
CA PRO A 64 -9.54 4.83 -19.31
C PRO A 64 -8.61 5.87 -19.94
N SER A 65 -9.09 7.12 -20.04
CA SER A 65 -8.32 8.24 -20.59
C SER A 65 -7.23 8.75 -19.64
N GLY A 66 -7.28 8.38 -18.36
CA GLY A 66 -6.47 8.94 -17.28
C GLY A 66 -6.86 10.36 -16.86
N ARG A 67 -7.77 11.03 -17.59
CA ARG A 67 -8.17 12.42 -17.35
C ARG A 67 -9.29 12.54 -16.31
N TYR A 68 -9.06 11.95 -15.12
CA TYR A 68 -10.06 11.88 -14.05
C TYR A 68 -10.61 13.25 -13.61
N TRP A 69 -9.84 14.32 -13.79
CA TRP A 69 -10.25 15.69 -13.48
C TRP A 69 -11.41 16.21 -14.36
N GLN A 70 -11.72 15.52 -15.45
CA GLN A 70 -12.88 15.84 -16.32
C GLN A 70 -14.16 15.14 -15.86
N GLU A 71 -14.08 14.23 -14.90
CA GLU A 71 -15.19 13.38 -14.47
C GLU A 71 -15.27 13.32 -12.93
N LEU A 72 -14.95 14.45 -12.26
CA LEU A 72 -14.83 14.54 -10.79
C LEU A 72 -16.14 14.15 -10.08
N GLU A 73 -17.29 14.42 -10.70
CA GLU A 73 -18.62 14.08 -10.22
C GLU A 73 -18.87 12.57 -10.10
N ARG A 74 -18.06 11.73 -10.76
CA ARG A 74 -18.13 10.26 -10.61
C ARG A 74 -17.47 9.75 -9.33
N PHE A 75 -16.65 10.58 -8.67
CA PHE A 75 -15.84 10.15 -7.53
C PHE A 75 -16.43 10.68 -6.22
N ASP A 76 -16.87 9.75 -5.38
CA ASP A 76 -17.26 10.08 -4.02
C ASP A 76 -16.03 10.22 -3.10
N VAL A 77 -15.92 11.37 -2.43
CA VAL A 77 -14.80 11.70 -1.55
C VAL A 77 -14.81 10.84 -0.28
N GLU A 78 -15.97 10.56 0.30
CA GLU A 78 -16.09 9.75 1.52
C GLU A 78 -15.69 8.30 1.21
N GLU A 79 -16.07 7.80 0.04
CA GLU A 79 -15.67 6.46 -0.40
C GLU A 79 -14.18 6.33 -0.68
N LEU A 80 -13.57 7.36 -1.26
CA LEU A 80 -12.12 7.43 -1.43
C LEU A 80 -11.39 7.46 -0.08
N GLN A 81 -11.94 8.18 0.91
CA GLN A 81 -11.39 8.22 2.26
C GLN A 81 -11.52 6.87 2.98
N ALA A 82 -12.67 6.20 2.87
CA ALA A 82 -12.88 4.87 3.42
C ALA A 82 -11.91 3.86 2.81
N LEU A 83 -11.75 3.88 1.48
CA LEU A 83 -10.78 3.04 0.79
C LEU A 83 -9.33 3.33 1.22
N ASP A 84 -8.97 4.61 1.38
CA ASP A 84 -7.64 5.00 1.85
C ASP A 84 -7.35 4.44 3.26
N GLN A 85 -8.37 4.38 4.14
CA GLN A 85 -8.28 3.78 5.48
C GLN A 85 -8.10 2.26 5.41
N MET A 86 -8.84 1.57 4.54
CA MET A 86 -8.67 0.12 4.32
C MET A 86 -7.22 -0.21 3.93
N TRP A 87 -6.65 0.55 2.99
CA TRP A 87 -5.26 0.36 2.58
C TRP A 87 -4.23 0.68 3.68
N LEU A 88 -4.51 1.67 4.53
CA LEU A 88 -3.64 1.97 5.68
C LEU A 88 -3.66 0.83 6.70
N ALA A 89 -4.83 0.20 6.93
CA ALA A 89 -4.98 -0.92 7.85
C ALA A 89 -4.31 -2.21 7.35
N ALA A 90 -4.25 -2.41 6.03
CA ALA A 90 -3.67 -3.61 5.42
C ALA A 90 -2.16 -3.80 5.65
N VAL A 91 -1.43 -2.77 6.09
CA VAL A 91 0.03 -2.84 6.32
C VAL A 91 0.40 -2.38 7.72
N SER A 92 0.94 -3.30 8.51
CA SER A 92 1.47 -2.99 9.84
C SER A 92 2.96 -2.70 9.75
N ARG A 93 3.39 -1.52 10.23
CA ARG A 93 4.81 -1.11 10.24
C ARG A 93 5.70 -1.91 11.20
N ARG A 94 5.17 -2.98 11.79
CA ARG A 94 5.94 -3.94 12.56
C ARG A 94 6.73 -4.79 11.56
N ALA A 95 8.01 -4.96 11.81
CA ALA A 95 8.78 -5.96 11.10
C ALA A 95 8.13 -7.33 11.29
N ALA A 96 7.94 -8.08 10.21
CA ALA A 96 7.61 -9.49 10.31
C ALA A 96 8.70 -10.16 11.14
N ALA A 97 8.31 -10.91 12.17
CA ALA A 97 9.27 -11.73 12.89
C ALA A 97 9.92 -12.67 11.87
N ALA A 98 11.25 -12.78 11.91
CA ALA A 98 11.96 -13.76 11.12
C ALA A 98 11.36 -15.13 11.44
N THR A 99 10.57 -15.68 10.54
CA THR A 99 10.19 -17.07 10.60
C THR A 99 11.48 -17.81 10.26
N ALA A 100 12.15 -18.33 11.28
CA ALA A 100 13.26 -19.25 11.09
C ALA A 100 12.73 -20.40 10.23
N ALA A 101 13.19 -20.45 8.99
CA ALA A 101 13.00 -21.62 8.14
C ALA A 101 13.89 -22.72 8.72
N GLU A 102 13.24 -23.83 9.05
CA GLU A 102 13.81 -25.12 9.44
C GLU A 102 14.48 -25.82 8.25
#